data_AF-A0A524CNX2-F1
#
_entry.id   AF-A0A524CNX2-F1
#
_cell.length_a   1.000
_cell.length_b   1.000
_cell.length_c   1.000
_cell.angle_alpha   90.00
_cell.angle_beta   90.00
_cell.angle_gamma   90.00
#
_symmetry.space_group_name_H-M   'P 1'
#
loop_
_entity.id
_entity.type
_entity.pdbx_description
1 polymer ?
#
loop_
_entity_poly.entity_id
_entity_poly.type
_entity_poly.pdbx_seq_one_letter_code
_entity_poly.pdbx_strand_id
1 'polypeptide(L)'
;MSLENQEPKKPEATESPPLFNYLREEIPLEDLRDYASPQRIESIDAVKGFAIIFIILAHAAGGWFDAQWVYIFGMVFAALDIMGPSLFIFLSALSVIFSIKKKKGKLPDNVIRNRIFSRGATIMLIGIIYNIFSLPNTPFPLNLWGWNILMFIGFSQICSYYALKMSGTTRVILGLFIIFTAPDFRMFLYLEKDANLFYWILHFLITSPAPHVTLVPWVGVIFISTIFGEMLYEAMMDGSKEYYVALCRSFIFWGAFCVLLGILLGSALQTPDTLPVEEYPHLDVLRIMNQQDYYQFPGLPEFLIRGTVGNMFYNLGAALLIIAIFFYLLDIKKKENLFFSMLKYYGKVSLSLFLIHYTFVPIFIGQFSIAVFPFIILAYIGFMGFFMYLWMEYWSGVGSPEWIMIQMGRVGQKTGEKVKEEAKVVGDKLEKGFKKTVDLTKKTVELTKEELKKIKKRAPKKEENAPES
;
A
#
# COMPACT_ATOMS: atom_id res chain seq x y z
N MET A 1 57.37 35.01 -25.62
CA MET A 1 56.62 35.60 -26.73
C MET A 1 55.63 34.53 -27.22
N SER A 2 54.47 34.48 -26.58
CA SER A 2 53.20 33.89 -27.01
C SER A 2 52.23 34.04 -25.84
N LEU A 3 51.74 35.27 -25.72
CA LEU A 3 50.58 35.64 -24.93
C LEU A 3 49.35 35.19 -25.73
N GLU A 4 48.47 34.36 -25.17
CA GLU A 4 47.01 34.54 -25.31
C GLU A 4 46.21 33.48 -24.53
N ASN A 5 45.07 33.95 -24.01
CA ASN A 5 44.00 33.26 -23.29
C ASN A 5 44.27 32.79 -21.85
N GLN A 6 44.55 33.75 -20.97
CA GLN A 6 44.02 33.65 -19.60
C GLN A 6 42.57 34.15 -19.60
N GLU A 7 41.63 33.25 -19.34
CA GLU A 7 40.23 33.59 -19.09
C GLU A 7 40.11 34.60 -17.92
N PRO A 8 39.16 35.55 -17.98
CA PRO A 8 38.97 36.50 -16.89
C PRO A 8 38.58 35.78 -15.60
N LYS A 9 39.40 35.94 -14.56
CA LYS A 9 39.06 35.60 -13.17
C LYS A 9 37.70 36.23 -12.82
N LYS A 10 36.68 35.39 -12.64
CA LYS A 10 35.40 35.80 -12.06
C LYS A 10 35.64 36.41 -10.68
N PRO A 11 35.02 37.55 -10.35
CA PRO A 11 35.10 38.11 -9.01
C PRO A 11 34.49 37.14 -7.99
N GLU A 12 35.19 36.93 -6.87
CA GLU A 12 34.66 36.29 -5.67
C GLU A 12 33.52 37.15 -5.12
N ALA A 13 32.30 36.82 -5.54
CA ALA A 13 31.09 37.34 -4.92
C ALA A 13 30.74 36.47 -3.72
N THR A 14 31.27 36.82 -2.55
CA THR A 14 30.67 36.45 -1.26
C THR A 14 29.40 37.25 -1.06
N GLU A 15 28.37 36.92 -1.81
CA GLU A 15 27.00 37.30 -1.52
C GLU A 15 26.18 36.03 -1.62
N SER A 16 25.92 35.44 -0.45
CA SER A 16 24.84 34.47 -0.31
C SER A 16 23.62 35.05 -1.04
N PRO A 17 23.02 34.32 -1.99
CA PRO A 17 21.92 34.85 -2.79
C PRO A 17 20.84 35.38 -1.85
N PRO A 18 20.18 36.52 -2.20
CA PRO A 18 19.17 37.12 -1.36
C PRO A 18 18.15 36.05 -0.95
N LEU A 19 17.80 36.00 0.33
CA LEU A 19 16.94 34.97 0.94
C LEU A 19 15.62 34.74 0.17
N PHE A 20 15.19 35.72 -0.62
CA PHE A 20 14.04 35.66 -1.52
C PHE A 20 14.23 34.74 -2.75
N ASN A 21 15.46 34.47 -3.21
CA ASN A 21 15.71 33.49 -4.26
C ASN A 21 15.48 32.05 -3.75
N TYR A 22 15.79 31.76 -2.48
CA TYR A 22 15.40 30.49 -1.82
C TYR A 22 13.89 30.36 -1.58
N LEU A 23 13.13 31.45 -1.71
CA LEU A 23 11.66 31.46 -1.58
C LEU A 23 10.93 31.50 -2.94
N ARG A 24 11.67 31.74 -4.03
CA ARG A 24 11.19 31.71 -5.42
C ARG A 24 11.59 30.45 -6.18
N GLU A 25 12.44 29.60 -5.61
CA GLU A 25 12.38 28.20 -5.95
C GLU A 25 10.98 27.71 -5.56
N GLU A 26 10.08 27.65 -6.54
CA GLU A 26 9.13 26.55 -6.59
C GLU A 26 9.95 25.33 -6.16
N ILE A 27 9.67 24.78 -4.96
CA ILE A 27 10.27 23.49 -4.59
C ILE A 27 10.04 22.64 -5.84
N PRO A 28 11.09 22.22 -6.55
CA PRO A 28 10.91 21.61 -7.85
C PRO A 28 9.81 20.59 -7.68
N LEU A 29 8.78 20.65 -8.53
CA LEU A 29 7.73 19.62 -8.49
C LEU A 29 8.36 18.22 -8.55
N GLU A 30 9.59 18.12 -9.06
CA GLU A 30 10.56 17.03 -8.97
C GLU A 30 11.04 16.66 -7.54
N ASP A 31 11.41 17.60 -6.66
CA ASP A 31 11.81 17.30 -5.26
C ASP A 31 10.62 16.88 -4.40
N LEU A 32 9.43 17.44 -4.64
CA LEU A 32 8.18 16.94 -4.06
C LEU A 32 7.75 15.61 -4.68
N ARG A 33 8.05 15.36 -5.97
CA ARG A 33 7.87 14.05 -6.62
C ARG A 33 8.82 12.99 -6.03
N ASP A 34 10.06 13.32 -5.67
CA ASP A 34 11.05 12.36 -5.16
C ASP A 34 10.90 12.04 -3.65
N TYR A 35 10.32 12.95 -2.87
CA TYR A 35 9.95 12.69 -1.47
C TYR A 35 8.54 12.09 -1.30
N ALA A 36 7.63 12.30 -2.26
CA ALA A 36 6.27 11.73 -2.23
C ALA A 36 6.14 10.42 -3.02
N SER A 37 6.96 10.19 -4.05
CA SER A 37 7.10 8.90 -4.72
C SER A 37 8.19 8.09 -4.01
N PRO A 38 7.89 6.93 -3.42
CA PRO A 38 8.93 5.94 -3.16
C PRO A 38 9.71 5.74 -4.46
N GLN A 39 11.03 5.51 -4.38
CA GLN A 39 11.81 5.07 -5.54
C GLN A 39 11.06 3.87 -6.12
N ARG A 40 10.46 4.05 -7.30
CA ARG A 40 9.48 3.09 -7.81
C ARG A 40 10.24 1.88 -8.30
N ILE A 41 9.79 0.72 -7.87
CA ILE A 41 10.42 -0.54 -8.24
C ILE A 41 9.74 -0.99 -9.51
N GLU A 42 10.55 -1.16 -10.55
CA GLU A 42 10.06 -1.50 -11.87
C GLU A 42 9.26 -2.80 -11.87
N SER A 43 9.74 -3.83 -11.16
CA SER A 43 8.99 -5.08 -11.02
C SER A 43 7.67 -4.92 -10.28
N ILE A 44 7.62 -4.15 -9.19
CA ILE A 44 6.37 -3.94 -8.46
C ILE A 44 5.34 -3.20 -9.31
N ASP A 45 5.77 -2.18 -10.06
CA ASP A 45 4.88 -1.51 -11.01
C ASP A 45 4.44 -2.49 -12.12
N ALA A 46 5.35 -3.30 -12.69
CA ALA A 46 4.98 -4.29 -13.69
C ALA A 46 4.00 -5.36 -13.16
N VAL A 47 4.17 -5.85 -11.92
CA VAL A 47 3.27 -6.82 -11.29
C VAL A 47 1.89 -6.20 -11.05
N LYS A 48 1.80 -4.92 -10.64
CA LYS A 48 0.51 -4.21 -10.57
C LYS A 48 -0.14 -4.07 -11.94
N GLY A 49 0.65 -3.77 -12.97
CA GLY A 49 0.20 -3.70 -14.36
C GLY A 49 -0.35 -5.03 -14.86
N PHE A 50 0.34 -6.10 -14.54
CA PHE A 50 -0.10 -7.46 -14.81
C PHE A 50 -1.43 -7.76 -14.09
N ALA A 51 -1.51 -7.47 -12.79
CA ALA A 51 -2.71 -7.69 -12.01
C ALA A 51 -3.93 -6.93 -12.54
N ILE A 52 -3.77 -5.65 -12.91
CA ILE A 52 -4.89 -4.85 -13.39
C ILE A 52 -5.42 -5.34 -14.74
N ILE A 53 -4.54 -5.85 -15.61
CA ILE A 53 -4.96 -6.47 -16.87
C ILE A 53 -5.82 -7.71 -16.60
N PHE A 54 -5.44 -8.56 -15.64
CA PHE A 54 -6.25 -9.73 -15.27
C PHE A 54 -7.58 -9.37 -14.63
N ILE A 55 -7.63 -8.29 -13.85
CA ILE A 55 -8.90 -7.76 -13.32
C ILE A 55 -9.80 -7.29 -14.47
N ILE A 56 -9.26 -6.52 -15.42
CA ILE A 56 -10.00 -6.06 -16.60
C ILE A 56 -10.52 -7.25 -17.40
N LEU A 57 -9.68 -8.26 -17.63
CA LEU A 57 -10.03 -9.49 -18.32
C LEU A 57 -11.17 -10.22 -17.60
N ALA A 58 -11.09 -10.40 -16.28
CA ALA A 58 -12.11 -11.11 -15.50
C ALA A 58 -13.47 -10.41 -15.53
N HIS A 59 -13.52 -9.09 -15.31
CA HIS A 59 -14.78 -8.35 -15.34
C HIS A 59 -15.37 -8.24 -16.74
N ALA A 60 -14.53 -8.02 -17.76
CA ALA A 60 -15.00 -8.01 -19.14
C ALA A 60 -15.50 -9.40 -19.56
N ALA A 61 -14.83 -10.49 -19.18
CA ALA A 61 -15.29 -11.85 -19.44
C ALA A 61 -16.63 -12.14 -18.74
N GLY A 62 -16.73 -11.83 -17.46
CA GLY A 62 -17.96 -12.05 -16.69
C GLY A 62 -19.15 -11.20 -17.16
N GLY A 63 -18.90 -10.01 -17.71
CA GLY A 63 -19.95 -9.14 -18.25
C GLY A 63 -20.28 -9.42 -19.72
N TRP A 64 -19.28 -9.65 -20.56
CA TRP A 64 -19.44 -9.59 -22.02
C TRP A 64 -19.64 -10.93 -22.70
N PHE A 65 -19.27 -12.05 -22.06
CA PHE A 65 -19.58 -13.36 -22.65
C PHE A 65 -21.09 -13.55 -22.76
N ASP A 66 -21.53 -14.05 -23.91
CA ASP A 66 -22.90 -14.52 -24.07
C ASP A 66 -23.19 -15.75 -23.17
N ALA A 67 -24.48 -16.07 -23.04
CA ALA A 67 -24.94 -17.15 -22.17
C ALA A 67 -24.40 -18.53 -22.56
N GLN A 68 -23.97 -18.74 -23.81
CA GLN A 68 -23.42 -20.03 -24.25
C GLN A 68 -21.96 -20.21 -23.83
N TRP A 69 -21.19 -19.12 -23.71
CA TRP A 69 -19.75 -19.17 -23.45
C TRP A 69 -19.32 -18.75 -22.05
N VAL A 70 -20.24 -18.22 -21.23
CA VAL A 70 -19.93 -17.74 -19.87
C VAL A 70 -19.36 -18.83 -18.94
N TYR A 71 -19.62 -20.12 -19.21
CA TYR A 71 -19.01 -21.22 -18.45
C TYR A 71 -17.47 -21.23 -18.54
N ILE A 72 -16.90 -20.76 -19.67
CA ILE A 72 -15.44 -20.62 -19.84
C ILE A 72 -14.89 -19.58 -18.88
N PHE A 73 -15.61 -18.47 -18.71
CA PHE A 73 -15.27 -17.49 -17.67
C PHE A 73 -15.23 -18.18 -16.31
N GLY A 74 -16.22 -19.00 -15.96
CA GLY A 74 -16.21 -19.73 -14.70
C GLY A 74 -14.95 -20.58 -14.50
N MET A 75 -14.62 -21.42 -15.50
CA MET A 75 -13.46 -22.31 -15.43
C MET A 75 -12.13 -21.55 -15.31
N VAL A 76 -11.95 -20.51 -16.11
CA VAL A 76 -10.72 -19.72 -16.13
C VAL A 76 -10.63 -18.86 -14.87
N PHE A 77 -11.71 -18.20 -14.46
CA PHE A 77 -11.73 -17.32 -13.31
C PHE A 77 -11.43 -18.06 -12.01
N ALA A 78 -11.96 -19.27 -11.82
CA ALA A 78 -11.63 -20.12 -10.68
C ALA A 78 -10.11 -20.31 -10.51
N ALA A 79 -9.38 -20.51 -11.61
CA ALA A 79 -7.93 -20.75 -11.57
C ALA A 79 -7.10 -19.45 -11.50
N LEU A 80 -7.56 -18.38 -12.15
CA LEU A 80 -6.80 -17.14 -12.33
C LEU A 80 -7.15 -16.04 -11.33
N ASP A 81 -8.08 -16.28 -10.41
CA ASP A 81 -8.51 -15.32 -9.39
C ASP A 81 -7.35 -14.69 -8.60
N ILE A 82 -6.33 -15.50 -8.34
CA ILE A 82 -5.07 -15.11 -7.70
C ILE A 82 -4.38 -13.92 -8.39
N MET A 83 -4.50 -13.79 -9.71
CA MET A 83 -3.80 -12.74 -10.44
C MET A 83 -4.38 -11.35 -10.22
N GLY A 84 -5.61 -11.23 -9.69
CA GLY A 84 -6.27 -9.95 -9.51
C GLY A 84 -6.23 -9.41 -8.07
N PRO A 85 -7.31 -9.56 -7.28
CA PRO A 85 -7.42 -8.96 -5.94
C PRO A 85 -6.28 -9.34 -4.99
N SER A 86 -5.93 -10.62 -4.92
CA SER A 86 -4.92 -11.16 -4.01
C SER A 86 -3.56 -10.49 -4.19
N LEU A 87 -3.15 -10.35 -5.45
CA LEU A 87 -1.88 -9.73 -5.83
C LEU A 87 -1.88 -8.22 -5.50
N PHE A 88 -3.00 -7.52 -5.74
CA PHE A 88 -3.15 -6.11 -5.36
C PHE A 88 -3.05 -5.87 -3.86
N ILE A 89 -3.67 -6.73 -3.06
CA ILE A 89 -3.65 -6.64 -1.59
C ILE A 89 -2.21 -6.80 -1.09
N PHE A 90 -1.51 -7.81 -1.60
CA PHE A 90 -0.10 -8.04 -1.25
C PHE A 90 0.77 -6.81 -1.59
N LEU A 91 0.63 -6.28 -2.82
CA LEU A 91 1.39 -5.11 -3.29
C LEU A 91 1.02 -3.82 -2.53
N SER A 92 -0.22 -3.70 -2.05
CA SER A 92 -0.66 -2.58 -1.21
C SER A 92 0.10 -2.57 0.11
N ALA A 93 0.22 -3.73 0.78
CA ALA A 93 0.98 -3.89 2.01
C ALA A 93 2.47 -3.53 1.81
N LEU A 94 3.08 -3.97 0.70
CA LEU A 94 4.45 -3.60 0.33
C LEU A 94 4.64 -2.08 0.27
N SER A 95 3.72 -1.38 -0.38
CA SER A 95 3.82 0.08 -0.56
C SER A 95 3.90 0.87 0.75
N VAL A 96 3.26 0.35 1.81
CA VAL A 96 3.29 0.96 3.15
C VAL A 96 4.66 0.79 3.81
N ILE A 97 5.29 -0.37 3.65
CA ILE A 97 6.62 -0.66 4.22
C ILE A 97 7.65 0.31 3.65
N PHE A 98 7.68 0.47 2.32
CA PHE A 98 8.54 1.43 1.66
C PHE A 98 8.31 2.86 2.15
N SER A 99 7.04 3.25 2.30
CA SER A 99 6.68 4.59 2.79
C SER A 99 7.17 4.83 4.22
N ILE A 100 7.02 3.85 5.12
CA ILE A 100 7.44 3.98 6.53
C ILE A 100 8.96 3.95 6.65
N LYS A 101 9.62 2.92 6.11
CA LYS A 101 11.06 2.70 6.31
C LYS A 101 11.89 3.84 5.68
N LYS A 102 11.52 4.36 4.50
CA LYS A 102 12.21 5.51 3.87
C LYS A 102 12.09 6.79 4.69
N LYS A 103 11.00 6.97 5.44
CA LYS A 103 10.69 8.19 6.22
C LYS A 103 11.08 8.08 7.69
N LYS A 104 11.29 6.87 8.20
CA LYS A 104 11.70 6.62 9.58
C LYS A 104 13.03 7.33 9.86
N GLY A 105 13.08 8.09 10.94
CA GLY A 105 14.24 8.93 11.30
C GLY A 105 14.35 10.26 10.53
N LYS A 106 13.59 10.45 9.45
CA LYS A 106 13.53 11.73 8.69
C LYS A 106 12.31 12.56 9.04
N LEU A 107 11.17 11.91 9.31
CA LEU A 107 9.91 12.56 9.66
C LEU A 107 9.37 12.03 10.99
N PRO A 108 8.63 12.86 11.76
CA PRO A 108 7.92 12.40 12.95
C PRO A 108 6.92 11.28 12.64
N ASP A 109 6.84 10.28 13.53
CA ASP A 109 5.98 9.09 13.35
C ASP A 109 4.49 9.44 13.20
N ASN A 110 4.02 10.48 13.87
CA ASN A 110 2.65 10.98 13.74
C ASN A 110 2.34 11.50 12.32
N VAL A 111 3.31 12.14 11.66
CA VAL A 111 3.17 12.62 10.26
C VAL A 111 3.12 11.43 9.30
N ILE A 112 4.00 10.43 9.50
CA ILE A 112 4.01 9.20 8.69
C ILE A 112 2.68 8.46 8.83
N ARG A 113 2.20 8.27 10.07
CA ARG A 113 0.91 7.66 10.38
C ARG A 113 -0.23 8.39 9.68
N ASN A 114 -0.35 9.70 9.89
CA ASN A 114 -1.46 10.48 9.34
C ASN A 114 -1.49 10.42 7.81
N ARG A 115 -0.32 10.40 7.15
CA ARG A 115 -0.24 10.25 5.69
C ARG A 115 -0.74 8.88 5.20
N ILE A 116 -0.36 7.80 5.88
CA ILE A 116 -0.83 6.44 5.55
C ILE A 116 -2.33 6.32 5.81
N PHE A 117 -2.80 6.83 6.94
CA PHE A 117 -4.21 6.78 7.31
C PHE A 117 -5.08 7.60 6.37
N SER A 118 -4.64 8.81 6.04
CA SER A 118 -5.35 9.67 5.08
C SER A 118 -5.44 8.99 3.71
N ARG A 119 -4.35 8.40 3.21
CA ARG A 119 -4.36 7.66 1.94
C ARG A 119 -5.31 6.45 2.00
N GLY A 120 -5.22 5.65 3.06
CA GLY A 120 -6.09 4.49 3.27
C GLY A 120 -7.57 4.90 3.34
N ALA A 121 -7.89 5.94 4.13
CA ALA A 121 -9.24 6.47 4.28
C ALA A 121 -9.79 7.05 2.97
N THR A 122 -8.97 7.75 2.17
CA THR A 122 -9.39 8.24 0.85
C THR A 122 -9.76 7.07 -0.08
N ILE A 123 -8.96 6.01 -0.11
CA ILE A 123 -9.27 4.84 -0.94
C ILE A 123 -10.53 4.14 -0.43
N MET A 124 -10.71 4.01 0.89
CA MET A 124 -11.94 3.46 1.48
C MET A 124 -13.16 4.31 1.13
N LEU A 125 -13.04 5.64 1.15
CA LEU A 125 -14.12 6.56 0.76
C LEU A 125 -14.54 6.35 -0.70
N ILE A 126 -13.56 6.19 -1.61
CA ILE A 126 -13.84 5.84 -3.00
C ILE A 126 -14.53 4.46 -3.07
N GLY A 127 -14.09 3.50 -2.26
CA GLY A 127 -14.72 2.18 -2.15
C GLY A 127 -16.17 2.22 -1.64
N ILE A 128 -16.49 3.12 -0.70
CA ILE A 128 -17.85 3.35 -0.21
C ILE A 128 -18.73 3.90 -1.33
N ILE A 129 -18.24 4.91 -2.07
CA ILE A 129 -18.97 5.47 -3.22
C ILE A 129 -19.20 4.38 -4.27
N TYR A 130 -18.19 3.55 -4.54
CA TYR A 130 -18.32 2.42 -5.45
C TYR A 130 -19.40 1.42 -5.01
N ASN A 131 -19.48 1.09 -3.71
CA ASN A 131 -20.49 0.17 -3.18
C ASN A 131 -21.93 0.63 -3.43
N ILE A 132 -22.20 1.93 -3.40
CA ILE A 132 -23.53 2.50 -3.68
C ILE A 132 -24.02 2.07 -5.07
N PHE A 133 -23.12 2.04 -6.06
CA PHE A 133 -23.45 1.65 -7.43
C PHE A 133 -23.37 0.15 -7.66
N SER A 134 -22.44 -0.55 -6.99
CA SER A 134 -22.23 -1.99 -7.20
C SER A 134 -23.21 -2.88 -6.42
N LEU A 135 -23.90 -2.34 -5.40
CA LEU A 135 -24.85 -3.08 -4.55
C LEU A 135 -26.28 -2.48 -4.63
N PRO A 136 -26.91 -2.44 -5.82
CA PRO A 136 -28.19 -1.76 -6.01
C PRO A 136 -29.34 -2.39 -5.22
N ASN A 137 -29.24 -3.67 -4.87
CA ASN A 137 -30.27 -4.42 -4.15
C ASN A 137 -30.08 -4.42 -2.62
N THR A 138 -29.05 -3.74 -2.11
CA THR A 138 -28.79 -3.65 -0.66
C THR A 138 -29.37 -2.33 -0.13
N PRO A 139 -30.16 -2.32 0.96
CA PRO A 139 -30.76 -1.09 1.46
C PRO A 139 -29.71 -0.16 2.09
N PHE A 140 -29.98 1.14 2.08
CA PHE A 140 -29.17 2.14 2.80
C PHE A 140 -29.41 2.00 4.33
N PRO A 141 -28.37 2.12 5.19
CA PRO A 141 -26.97 2.41 4.88
C PRO A 141 -26.08 1.17 4.66
N LEU A 142 -26.66 -0.04 4.59
CA LEU A 142 -25.88 -1.28 4.45
C LEU A 142 -25.09 -1.33 3.13
N ASN A 143 -25.63 -0.72 2.06
CA ASN A 143 -24.95 -0.59 0.77
C ASN A 143 -23.73 0.35 0.78
N LEU A 144 -23.46 1.06 1.88
CA LEU A 144 -22.21 1.80 2.05
C LEU A 144 -21.04 0.87 2.42
N TRP A 145 -21.34 -0.26 3.05
CA TRP A 145 -20.34 -1.14 3.67
C TRP A 145 -20.23 -2.48 2.95
N GLY A 146 -19.32 -2.54 1.99
CA GLY A 146 -19.01 -3.69 1.16
C GLY A 146 -17.50 -3.94 1.14
N TRP A 147 -17.02 -5.13 1.53
CA TRP A 147 -15.60 -5.50 1.39
C TRP A 147 -15.21 -5.77 -0.07
N ASN A 148 -15.36 -4.73 -0.89
CA ASN A 148 -14.75 -4.66 -2.21
C ASN A 148 -13.24 -4.44 -2.10
N ILE A 149 -12.54 -4.66 -3.21
CA ILE A 149 -11.08 -4.55 -3.27
C ILE A 149 -10.56 -3.16 -2.90
N LEU A 150 -11.28 -2.07 -3.17
CA LEU A 150 -10.86 -0.72 -2.80
C LEU A 150 -10.91 -0.51 -1.29
N MET A 151 -12.03 -0.86 -0.65
CA MET A 151 -12.11 -0.79 0.82
C MET A 151 -11.01 -1.62 1.46
N PHE A 152 -10.77 -2.82 0.93
CA PHE A 152 -9.73 -3.69 1.46
C PHE A 152 -8.32 -3.14 1.23
N ILE A 153 -8.01 -2.59 0.05
CA ILE A 153 -6.73 -1.92 -0.21
C ILE A 153 -6.53 -0.76 0.78
N GLY A 154 -7.53 0.09 0.99
CA GLY A 154 -7.43 1.19 1.93
C GLY A 154 -7.22 0.72 3.38
N PHE A 155 -7.98 -0.29 3.81
CA PHE A 155 -7.84 -0.92 5.13
C PHE A 155 -6.47 -1.60 5.31
N SER A 156 -5.98 -2.30 4.28
CA SER A 156 -4.68 -2.98 4.30
C SER A 156 -3.53 -2.02 4.60
N GLN A 157 -3.64 -0.75 4.20
CA GLN A 157 -2.62 0.24 4.48
C GLN A 157 -2.53 0.57 5.97
N ILE A 158 -3.69 0.70 6.62
CA ILE A 158 -3.80 0.98 8.05
C ILE A 158 -3.30 -0.23 8.86
N CYS A 159 -3.73 -1.43 8.49
CA CYS A 159 -3.27 -2.67 9.13
C CYS A 159 -1.76 -2.88 8.97
N SER A 160 -1.20 -2.65 7.78
CA SER A 160 0.23 -2.79 7.53
C SER A 160 1.07 -1.86 8.42
N TYR A 161 0.60 -0.63 8.67
CA TYR A 161 1.27 0.29 9.58
C TYR A 161 1.35 -0.26 11.01
N TYR A 162 0.29 -0.88 11.53
CA TYR A 162 0.30 -1.48 12.86
C TYR A 162 1.08 -2.79 12.91
N ALA A 163 0.98 -3.63 11.87
CA ALA A 163 1.75 -4.86 11.77
C ALA A 163 3.26 -4.58 11.88
N LEU A 164 3.75 -3.52 11.25
CA LEU A 164 5.18 -3.13 11.28
C LEU A 164 5.68 -2.62 12.64
N LYS A 165 4.80 -2.40 13.62
CA LYS A 165 5.21 -2.12 15.00
C LYS A 165 5.49 -3.38 15.81
N MET A 166 5.13 -4.55 15.28
CA MET A 166 5.30 -5.84 15.93
C MET A 166 6.58 -6.52 15.45
N SER A 167 7.08 -7.47 16.24
CA SER A 167 8.18 -8.33 15.81
C SER A 167 7.77 -9.18 14.60
N GLY A 168 8.75 -9.64 13.81
CA GLY A 168 8.49 -10.56 12.69
C GLY A 168 7.77 -11.83 13.14
N THR A 169 8.24 -12.44 14.24
CA THR A 169 7.63 -13.66 14.81
C THR A 169 6.18 -13.43 15.25
N THR A 170 5.89 -12.32 15.92
CA THR A 170 4.51 -11.99 16.33
C THR A 170 3.59 -11.85 15.12
N ARG A 171 4.08 -11.26 14.02
CA ARG A 171 3.29 -11.15 12.79
C ARG A 171 2.99 -12.50 12.14
N VAL A 172 3.97 -13.42 12.11
CA VAL A 172 3.75 -14.78 11.61
C VAL A 172 2.68 -15.48 12.46
N ILE A 173 2.85 -15.48 13.79
CA ILE A 173 1.93 -16.17 14.71
C ILE A 173 0.52 -15.62 14.58
N LEU A 174 0.35 -14.29 14.62
CA LEU A 174 -0.97 -13.66 14.46
C LEU A 174 -1.56 -13.92 13.07
N GLY A 175 -0.74 -13.82 12.02
CA GLY A 175 -1.19 -14.07 10.65
C GLY A 175 -1.70 -15.49 10.45
N LEU A 176 -0.95 -16.48 10.94
CA LEU A 176 -1.34 -17.89 10.91
C LEU A 176 -2.59 -18.15 11.77
N PHE A 177 -2.61 -17.64 13.00
CA PHE A 177 -3.76 -17.77 13.88
C PHE A 177 -5.05 -17.25 13.22
N ILE A 178 -4.99 -16.06 12.63
CA ILE A 178 -6.11 -15.47 11.90
C ILE A 178 -6.52 -16.35 10.70
N ILE A 179 -5.57 -16.79 9.87
CA ILE A 179 -5.88 -17.63 8.70
C ILE A 179 -6.59 -18.91 9.10
N PHE A 180 -6.08 -19.64 10.11
CA PHE A 180 -6.64 -20.92 10.52
C PHE A 180 -7.99 -20.79 11.23
N THR A 181 -8.21 -19.72 12.01
CA THR A 181 -9.46 -19.52 12.75
C THR A 181 -10.55 -18.81 11.94
N ALA A 182 -10.20 -18.19 10.80
CA ALA A 182 -11.12 -17.39 10.01
C ALA A 182 -12.37 -18.15 9.52
N PRO A 183 -12.27 -19.37 8.94
CA PRO A 183 -13.46 -20.04 8.42
C PRO A 183 -14.46 -20.40 9.52
N ASP A 184 -13.98 -20.99 10.62
CA ASP A 184 -14.83 -21.38 11.75
C ASP A 184 -15.49 -20.16 12.40
N PHE A 185 -14.72 -19.08 12.58
CA PHE A 185 -15.25 -17.85 13.16
C PHE A 185 -16.31 -17.21 12.26
N ARG A 186 -16.11 -17.22 10.94
CA ARG A 186 -17.10 -16.72 9.97
C ARG A 186 -18.36 -17.58 9.95
N MET A 187 -18.21 -18.90 9.97
CA MET A 187 -19.35 -19.82 10.04
C MET A 187 -20.16 -19.61 11.31
N PHE A 188 -19.49 -19.50 12.45
CA PHE A 188 -20.13 -19.18 13.73
C PHE A 188 -20.92 -17.88 13.65
N LEU A 189 -20.31 -16.79 13.15
CA LEU A 189 -21.00 -15.51 13.00
C LEU A 189 -22.18 -15.58 12.04
N TYR A 190 -22.08 -16.36 10.96
CA TYR A 190 -23.17 -16.54 10.00
C TYR A 190 -24.38 -17.26 10.62
N LEU A 191 -24.14 -18.31 11.41
CA LEU A 191 -25.20 -19.07 12.08
C LEU A 191 -25.86 -18.27 13.21
N GLU A 192 -25.08 -17.48 13.95
CA GLU A 192 -25.54 -16.77 15.14
C GLU A 192 -25.96 -15.31 14.87
N LYS A 193 -25.82 -14.81 13.64
CA LYS A 193 -26.11 -13.40 13.31
C LYS A 193 -27.55 -12.98 13.67
N ASP A 194 -28.49 -13.90 13.63
CA ASP A 194 -29.91 -13.61 13.93
C ASP A 194 -30.27 -13.84 15.41
N ALA A 195 -29.35 -14.40 16.22
CA ALA A 195 -29.57 -14.65 17.64
C ALA A 195 -29.40 -13.39 18.50
N ASN A 196 -28.50 -12.48 18.12
CA ASN A 196 -28.24 -11.24 18.86
C ASN A 196 -27.67 -10.14 17.96
N LEU A 197 -28.06 -8.88 18.22
CA LEU A 197 -27.52 -7.68 17.57
C LEU A 197 -25.99 -7.61 17.58
N PHE A 198 -25.33 -8.07 18.63
CA PHE A 198 -23.86 -8.10 18.70
C PHE A 198 -23.25 -8.99 17.62
N TYR A 199 -23.76 -10.22 17.45
CA TYR A 199 -23.30 -11.13 16.41
C TYR A 199 -23.64 -10.62 15.02
N TRP A 200 -24.81 -10.02 14.85
CA TRP A 200 -25.17 -9.32 13.62
C TRP A 200 -24.16 -8.21 13.26
N ILE A 201 -23.79 -7.34 14.22
CA ILE A 201 -22.81 -6.27 13.99
C ILE A 201 -21.44 -6.85 13.63
N LEU A 202 -21.00 -7.90 14.33
CA LEU A 202 -19.73 -8.56 14.05
C LEU A 202 -19.72 -9.20 12.65
N HIS A 203 -20.76 -9.95 12.32
CA HIS A 203 -20.95 -10.56 10.99
C HIS A 203 -20.91 -9.49 9.89
N PHE A 204 -21.66 -8.40 10.07
CA PHE A 204 -21.68 -7.26 9.16
C PHE A 204 -20.31 -6.61 8.99
N LEU A 205 -19.53 -6.45 10.07
CA LEU A 205 -18.21 -5.83 10.00
C LEU A 205 -17.17 -6.76 9.35
N ILE A 206 -17.24 -8.06 9.61
CA ILE A 206 -16.23 -9.04 9.22
C ILE A 206 -16.47 -9.60 7.81
N THR A 207 -17.68 -10.08 7.56
CA THR A 207 -18.06 -10.69 6.29
C THR A 207 -18.56 -9.62 5.31
N SER A 208 -19.35 -8.65 5.80
CA SER A 208 -20.06 -7.63 5.01
C SER A 208 -21.15 -8.20 4.10
N PRO A 209 -22.18 -7.40 3.72
CA PRO A 209 -23.14 -7.71 2.67
C PRO A 209 -22.52 -8.11 1.32
N ALA A 210 -21.25 -7.76 1.07
CA ALA A 210 -20.53 -8.10 -0.16
C ALA A 210 -19.20 -8.82 0.17
N PRO A 211 -19.23 -10.13 0.47
CA PRO A 211 -18.06 -10.89 0.94
C PRO A 211 -17.07 -11.28 -0.16
N HIS A 212 -16.82 -10.40 -1.13
CA HIS A 212 -15.86 -10.68 -2.20
C HIS A 212 -14.41 -10.74 -1.70
N VAL A 213 -14.06 -9.97 -0.66
CA VAL A 213 -12.75 -9.91 0.00
C VAL A 213 -12.94 -9.78 1.52
N THR A 214 -13.50 -10.82 2.17
CA THR A 214 -13.85 -10.80 3.59
C THR A 214 -12.70 -10.40 4.52
N LEU A 215 -12.94 -9.54 5.51
CA LEU A 215 -11.90 -8.91 6.29
C LEU A 215 -10.87 -9.88 6.89
N VAL A 216 -11.37 -10.79 7.73
CA VAL A 216 -10.56 -11.57 8.68
C VAL A 216 -9.50 -12.44 8.01
N PRO A 217 -9.79 -13.33 7.03
CA PRO A 217 -8.75 -14.17 6.44
C PRO A 217 -7.67 -13.34 5.74
N TRP A 218 -8.06 -12.23 5.09
CA TRP A 218 -7.13 -11.36 4.37
C TRP A 218 -6.29 -10.48 5.31
N VAL A 219 -6.75 -10.18 6.53
CA VAL A 219 -5.89 -9.56 7.56
C VAL A 219 -4.69 -10.46 7.86
N GLY A 220 -4.89 -11.76 7.99
CA GLY A 220 -3.79 -12.70 8.22
C GLY A 220 -2.74 -12.65 7.12
N VAL A 221 -3.18 -12.57 5.87
CA VAL A 221 -2.30 -12.38 4.70
C VAL A 221 -1.51 -11.07 4.79
N ILE A 222 -2.13 -9.96 5.20
CA ILE A 222 -1.43 -8.66 5.36
C ILE A 222 -0.26 -8.80 6.34
N PHE A 223 -0.50 -9.41 7.50
CA PHE A 223 0.53 -9.56 8.55
C PHE A 223 1.75 -10.32 8.01
N ILE A 224 1.52 -11.45 7.35
CA ILE A 224 2.59 -12.26 6.76
C ILE A 224 3.28 -11.51 5.60
N SER A 225 2.51 -10.83 4.74
CA SER A 225 3.03 -10.07 3.60
C SER A 225 4.00 -8.97 4.03
N THR A 226 3.81 -8.39 5.21
CA THR A 226 4.75 -7.36 5.70
C THR A 226 6.15 -7.88 5.99
N ILE A 227 6.33 -9.19 6.21
CA ILE A 227 7.65 -9.80 6.43
C ILE A 227 8.42 -9.84 5.11
N PHE A 228 7.78 -10.38 4.06
CA PHE A 228 8.36 -10.41 2.72
C PHE A 228 8.63 -9.01 2.18
N GLY A 229 7.81 -8.03 2.54
CA GLY A 229 8.06 -6.65 2.15
C GLY A 229 9.21 -5.97 2.87
N GLU A 230 9.53 -6.36 4.11
CA GLU A 230 10.77 -5.93 4.74
C GLU A 230 12.00 -6.56 4.07
N MET A 231 11.94 -7.85 3.73
CA MET A 231 13.02 -8.51 2.98
C MET A 231 13.26 -7.83 1.63
N LEU A 232 12.20 -7.48 0.90
CA LEU A 232 12.29 -6.74 -0.35
C LEU A 232 12.90 -5.34 -0.14
N TYR A 233 12.45 -4.63 0.90
CA TYR A 233 13.00 -3.31 1.23
C TYR A 233 14.50 -3.38 1.54
N GLU A 234 14.93 -4.35 2.35
CA GLU A 234 16.34 -4.54 2.72
C GLU A 234 17.21 -4.85 1.50
N ALA A 235 16.76 -5.79 0.65
CA ALA A 235 17.48 -6.12 -0.58
C ALA A 235 17.65 -4.90 -1.49
N MET A 236 16.63 -4.03 -1.58
CA MET A 236 16.69 -2.80 -2.37
C MET A 236 17.58 -1.72 -1.79
N MET A 237 17.60 -1.57 -0.47
CA MET A 237 18.48 -0.61 0.18
C MET A 237 19.95 -0.98 0.01
N ASP A 238 20.25 -2.29 -0.02
CA ASP A 238 21.58 -2.80 -0.34
C ASP A 238 21.91 -2.65 -1.83
N GLY A 239 20.98 -3.04 -2.71
CA GLY A 239 21.10 -2.86 -4.16
C GLY A 239 22.11 -3.78 -4.85
N SER A 240 22.80 -4.67 -4.11
CA SER A 240 23.70 -5.64 -4.72
C SER A 240 22.94 -6.78 -5.39
N LYS A 241 23.59 -7.36 -6.40
CA LYS A 241 23.05 -8.49 -7.15
C LYS A 241 22.89 -9.72 -6.27
N GLU A 242 23.79 -9.90 -5.31
CA GLU A 242 23.81 -11.00 -4.35
C GLU A 242 22.56 -10.99 -3.47
N TYR A 243 22.21 -9.83 -2.91
CA TYR A 243 20.98 -9.66 -2.12
C TYR A 243 19.72 -9.85 -2.95
N TYR A 244 19.70 -9.36 -4.19
CA TYR A 244 18.58 -9.60 -5.12
C TYR A 244 18.38 -11.08 -5.43
N VAL A 245 19.46 -11.82 -5.67
CA VAL A 245 19.40 -13.27 -5.91
C VAL A 245 18.94 -14.01 -4.64
N ALA A 246 19.42 -13.63 -3.46
CA ALA A 246 18.98 -14.22 -2.19
C ALA A 246 17.48 -13.97 -1.92
N LEU A 247 16.99 -12.76 -2.17
CA LEU A 247 15.58 -12.42 -2.09
C LEU A 247 14.74 -13.27 -3.06
N CYS A 248 15.16 -13.32 -4.33
CA CYS A 248 14.46 -14.09 -5.36
C CYS A 248 14.36 -15.58 -4.97
N ARG A 249 15.45 -16.17 -4.46
CA ARG A 249 15.44 -17.56 -3.96
C ARG A 249 14.50 -17.74 -2.77
N SER A 250 14.48 -16.78 -1.85
CA SER A 250 13.59 -16.82 -0.69
C SER A 250 12.12 -16.76 -1.11
N PHE A 251 11.77 -15.88 -2.05
CA PHE A 251 10.41 -15.78 -2.57
C PHE A 251 10.00 -17.03 -3.36
N ILE A 252 10.91 -17.63 -4.14
CA ILE A 252 10.63 -18.89 -4.83
C ILE A 252 10.37 -20.02 -3.82
N PHE A 253 11.24 -20.17 -2.82
CA PHE A 253 11.12 -21.22 -1.82
C PHE A 253 9.82 -21.10 -1.03
N TRP A 254 9.56 -19.94 -0.42
CA TRP A 254 8.35 -19.71 0.36
C TRP A 254 7.10 -19.69 -0.51
N GLY A 255 7.21 -19.18 -1.74
CA GLY A 255 6.14 -19.20 -2.73
C GLY A 255 5.69 -20.62 -3.07
N ALA A 256 6.64 -21.49 -3.42
CA ALA A 256 6.36 -22.89 -3.70
C ALA A 256 5.83 -23.65 -2.48
N PHE A 257 6.42 -23.42 -1.29
CA PHE A 257 5.95 -24.02 -0.05
C PHE A 257 4.50 -23.64 0.26
N CYS A 258 4.14 -22.36 0.18
CA CYS A 258 2.78 -21.89 0.45
C CYS A 258 1.78 -22.38 -0.59
N VAL A 259 2.15 -22.47 -1.88
CA VAL A 259 1.27 -23.08 -2.92
C VAL A 259 0.99 -24.54 -2.60
N LEU A 260 2.03 -25.33 -2.32
CA LEU A 260 1.87 -26.75 -1.98
C LEU A 260 1.02 -26.93 -0.72
N LEU A 261 1.30 -26.14 0.33
CA LEU A 261 0.50 -26.17 1.56
C LEU A 261 -0.96 -25.79 1.31
N GLY A 262 -1.21 -24.77 0.49
CA GLY A 262 -2.57 -24.36 0.13
C GLY A 262 -3.35 -25.45 -0.60
N ILE A 263 -2.71 -26.11 -1.57
CA ILE A 263 -3.29 -27.25 -2.29
C ILE A 263 -3.58 -28.42 -1.34
N LEU A 264 -2.64 -28.76 -0.45
CA LEU A 264 -2.80 -29.87 0.50
C LEU A 264 -3.91 -29.61 1.52
N LEU A 265 -4.01 -28.39 2.04
CA LEU A 265 -5.03 -28.02 3.02
C LEU A 265 -6.41 -27.84 2.37
N GLY A 266 -6.47 -27.45 1.10
CA GLY A 266 -7.70 -27.11 0.40
C GLY A 266 -8.08 -28.06 -0.73
N SER A 267 -7.61 -29.32 -0.72
CA SER A 267 -7.90 -30.28 -1.80
C SER A 267 -9.35 -30.79 -1.77
N ALA A 268 -10.06 -30.59 -0.66
CA ALA A 268 -11.47 -30.97 -0.55
C ALA A 268 -12.32 -30.23 -1.58
N LEU A 269 -13.22 -30.95 -2.24
CA LEU A 269 -14.17 -30.36 -3.16
C LEU A 269 -15.37 -29.84 -2.39
N GLN A 270 -15.72 -28.58 -2.64
CA GLN A 270 -16.83 -27.90 -1.99
C GLN A 270 -17.94 -27.62 -3.00
N THR A 271 -19.17 -27.62 -2.50
CA THR A 271 -20.42 -27.38 -3.25
C THR A 271 -21.30 -26.42 -2.44
N PRO A 272 -22.35 -25.83 -3.04
CA PRO A 272 -23.33 -25.02 -2.31
C PRO A 272 -23.97 -25.73 -1.11
N ASP A 273 -23.96 -27.07 -1.08
CA ASP A 273 -24.47 -27.87 0.03
C ASP A 273 -23.48 -27.98 1.21
N THR A 274 -22.17 -27.83 0.94
CA THR A 274 -21.11 -27.94 1.96
C THR A 274 -20.62 -26.59 2.48
N LEU A 275 -20.75 -25.52 1.69
CA LEU A 275 -20.39 -24.15 2.07
C LEU A 275 -21.49 -23.15 1.66
N PRO A 276 -21.92 -22.25 2.57
CA PRO A 276 -22.95 -21.26 2.26
C PRO A 276 -22.43 -20.25 1.23
N VAL A 277 -23.15 -20.12 0.11
CA VAL A 277 -22.78 -19.24 -1.01
C VAL A 277 -22.83 -17.77 -0.59
N GLU A 278 -23.67 -17.41 0.38
CA GLU A 278 -23.76 -16.05 0.93
C GLU A 278 -22.46 -15.64 1.63
N GLU A 279 -21.75 -16.59 2.24
CA GLU A 279 -20.43 -16.34 2.84
C GLU A 279 -19.30 -16.51 1.82
N TYR A 280 -19.44 -17.47 0.92
CA TYR A 280 -18.40 -17.84 -0.05
C TYR A 280 -18.92 -17.61 -1.47
N PRO A 281 -19.12 -16.35 -1.90
CA PRO A 281 -19.75 -16.04 -3.18
C PRO A 281 -18.92 -16.51 -4.38
N HIS A 282 -17.62 -16.76 -4.19
CA HIS A 282 -16.78 -17.37 -5.23
C HIS A 282 -17.23 -18.78 -5.61
N LEU A 283 -17.99 -19.47 -4.76
CA LEU A 283 -18.57 -20.78 -5.04
C LEU A 283 -19.61 -20.74 -6.15
N ASP A 284 -20.22 -19.58 -6.44
CA ASP A 284 -21.15 -19.39 -7.57
C ASP A 284 -20.46 -19.64 -8.93
N VAL A 285 -19.13 -19.56 -8.97
CA VAL A 285 -18.33 -19.93 -10.14
C VAL A 285 -18.55 -21.39 -10.55
N LEU A 286 -18.76 -22.30 -9.59
CA LEU A 286 -19.09 -23.69 -9.88
C LEU A 286 -20.40 -23.81 -10.65
N ARG A 287 -21.42 -23.04 -10.24
CA ARG A 287 -22.71 -22.98 -10.96
C ARG A 287 -22.50 -22.51 -12.40
N ILE A 288 -21.67 -21.49 -12.60
CA ILE A 288 -21.33 -20.96 -13.95
C ILE A 288 -20.59 -22.01 -14.78
N MET A 289 -19.60 -22.71 -14.21
CA MET A 289 -18.86 -23.79 -14.89
C MET A 289 -19.75 -24.95 -15.35
N ASN A 290 -20.80 -25.23 -14.60
CA ASN A 290 -21.75 -26.33 -14.86
C ASN A 290 -22.91 -25.96 -15.79
N GLN A 291 -22.92 -24.75 -16.38
CA GLN A 291 -23.93 -24.35 -17.38
C GLN A 291 -23.76 -25.02 -18.74
N GLN A 292 -22.65 -25.72 -18.97
CA GLN A 292 -22.46 -26.51 -20.18
C GLN A 292 -22.96 -27.96 -20.00
N ASP A 293 -23.24 -28.62 -21.12
CA ASP A 293 -23.92 -29.93 -21.14
C ASP A 293 -22.98 -31.15 -21.22
N TYR A 294 -21.66 -30.96 -21.28
CA TYR A 294 -20.71 -32.04 -21.59
C TYR A 294 -19.95 -32.62 -20.38
N TYR A 295 -19.72 -31.85 -19.31
CA TYR A 295 -18.98 -32.32 -18.13
C TYR A 295 -19.41 -31.60 -16.84
N GLN A 296 -20.10 -32.29 -15.94
CA GLN A 296 -20.50 -31.69 -14.66
C GLN A 296 -19.36 -31.77 -13.64
N PHE A 297 -18.85 -30.62 -13.20
CA PHE A 297 -17.86 -30.54 -12.14
C PHE A 297 -18.48 -30.93 -10.80
N PRO A 298 -17.92 -31.92 -10.08
CA PRO A 298 -18.47 -32.40 -8.81
C PRO A 298 -18.30 -31.43 -7.64
N GLY A 299 -17.46 -30.40 -7.79
CA GLY A 299 -17.21 -29.38 -6.78
C GLY A 299 -16.02 -28.50 -7.16
N LEU A 300 -15.80 -27.45 -6.38
CA LEU A 300 -14.63 -26.57 -6.52
C LEU A 300 -13.62 -26.88 -5.40
N PRO A 301 -12.33 -27.11 -5.71
CA PRO A 301 -11.32 -27.29 -4.68
C PRO A 301 -11.29 -26.08 -3.73
N GLU A 302 -11.28 -26.34 -2.44
CA GLU A 302 -11.33 -25.32 -1.40
C GLU A 302 -10.19 -24.29 -1.52
N PHE A 303 -9.00 -24.68 -2.00
CA PHE A 303 -7.90 -23.75 -2.23
C PHE A 303 -8.16 -22.71 -3.34
N LEU A 304 -9.17 -22.92 -4.18
CA LEU A 304 -9.65 -21.95 -5.17
C LEU A 304 -10.79 -21.07 -4.64
N ILE A 305 -11.35 -21.38 -3.46
CA ILE A 305 -12.47 -20.62 -2.89
C ILE A 305 -11.94 -19.50 -1.99
N ARG A 306 -12.27 -18.26 -2.33
CA ARG A 306 -11.84 -17.09 -1.56
C ARG A 306 -12.17 -17.20 -0.07
N GLY A 307 -11.18 -16.89 0.77
CA GLY A 307 -11.36 -16.76 2.21
C GLY A 307 -11.27 -18.06 3.01
N THR A 308 -10.97 -19.19 2.37
CA THR A 308 -10.65 -20.46 3.03
C THR A 308 -9.17 -20.54 3.41
N VAL A 309 -8.80 -21.48 4.28
CA VAL A 309 -7.40 -21.66 4.72
C VAL A 309 -6.49 -21.99 3.52
N GLY A 310 -6.89 -23.00 2.74
CA GLY A 310 -6.14 -23.42 1.55
C GLY A 310 -5.93 -22.27 0.57
N ASN A 311 -6.95 -21.44 0.37
CA ASN A 311 -6.88 -20.30 -0.52
C ASN A 311 -5.94 -19.21 -0.04
N MET A 312 -5.90 -18.91 1.26
CA MET A 312 -4.97 -17.89 1.79
C MET A 312 -3.51 -18.28 1.57
N PHE A 313 -3.14 -19.54 1.80
CA PHE A 313 -1.79 -20.04 1.53
C PHE A 313 -1.48 -20.11 0.04
N TYR A 314 -2.42 -20.64 -0.76
CA TYR A 314 -2.27 -20.70 -2.21
C TYR A 314 -2.02 -19.30 -2.80
N ASN A 315 -2.83 -18.33 -2.39
CA ASN A 315 -2.72 -16.96 -2.88
C ASN A 315 -1.43 -16.27 -2.41
N LEU A 316 -1.05 -16.42 -1.15
CA LEU A 316 0.23 -15.89 -0.66
C LEU A 316 1.40 -16.47 -1.45
N GLY A 317 1.40 -17.79 -1.67
CA GLY A 317 2.47 -18.48 -2.37
C GLY A 317 2.58 -18.06 -3.83
N ALA A 318 1.46 -18.05 -4.55
CA ALA A 318 1.43 -17.63 -5.94
C ALA A 318 1.82 -16.16 -6.14
N ALA A 319 1.41 -15.26 -5.23
CA ALA A 319 1.84 -13.86 -5.27
C ALA A 319 3.37 -13.73 -5.13
N LEU A 320 3.99 -14.47 -4.21
CA LEU A 320 5.45 -14.50 -4.05
C LEU A 320 6.16 -15.03 -5.31
N LEU A 321 5.64 -16.08 -5.92
CA LEU A 321 6.20 -16.65 -7.16
C LEU A 321 6.11 -15.64 -8.31
N ILE A 322 4.97 -14.99 -8.50
CA ILE A 322 4.79 -13.97 -9.55
C ILE A 322 5.77 -12.82 -9.31
N ILE A 323 5.85 -12.30 -8.08
CA ILE A 323 6.80 -11.23 -7.76
C ILE A 323 8.24 -11.68 -8.01
N ALA A 324 8.63 -12.88 -7.62
CA ALA A 324 9.97 -13.41 -7.86
C ALA A 324 10.31 -13.50 -9.35
N ILE A 325 9.37 -13.94 -10.19
CA ILE A 325 9.53 -14.02 -11.65
C ILE A 325 9.76 -12.61 -12.21
N PHE A 326 8.89 -11.65 -11.89
CA PHE A 326 9.02 -10.28 -12.39
C PHE A 326 10.30 -9.60 -11.87
N PHE A 327 10.65 -9.80 -10.60
CA PHE A 327 11.87 -9.28 -10.00
C PHE A 327 13.13 -9.86 -10.68
N TYR A 328 13.13 -11.16 -10.98
CA TYR A 328 14.21 -11.78 -11.74
C TYR A 328 14.34 -11.20 -13.15
N LEU A 329 13.23 -11.03 -13.86
CA LEU A 329 13.24 -10.56 -15.25
C LEU A 329 13.62 -9.09 -15.37
N LEU A 330 13.09 -8.24 -14.49
CA LEU A 330 13.23 -6.78 -14.57
C LEU A 330 14.40 -6.25 -13.76
N ASP A 331 14.54 -6.63 -12.49
CA ASP A 331 15.57 -6.03 -11.62
C ASP A 331 16.92 -6.76 -11.74
N ILE A 332 16.92 -8.09 -11.90
CA ILE A 332 18.17 -8.88 -12.02
C ILE A 332 18.64 -8.97 -13.47
N LYS A 333 17.75 -9.34 -14.39
CA LYS A 333 18.09 -9.52 -15.82
C LYS A 333 17.97 -8.24 -16.64
N LYS A 334 17.37 -7.17 -16.10
CA LYS A 334 17.20 -5.88 -16.79
C LYS A 334 16.59 -6.02 -18.19
N LYS A 335 15.62 -6.93 -18.34
CA LYS A 335 14.92 -7.10 -19.62
C LYS A 335 13.99 -5.92 -19.86
N GLU A 336 14.25 -5.15 -20.89
CA GLU A 336 13.35 -4.08 -21.32
C GLU A 336 12.79 -4.40 -22.71
N ASN A 337 11.46 -4.34 -22.82
CA ASN A 337 10.74 -4.45 -24.07
C ASN A 337 9.40 -3.70 -23.96
N LEU A 338 8.69 -3.55 -25.08
CA LEU A 338 7.41 -2.83 -25.11
C LEU A 338 6.36 -3.42 -24.17
N PHE A 339 6.34 -4.75 -24.04
CA PHE A 339 5.42 -5.43 -23.13
C PHE A 339 5.67 -5.04 -21.67
N PHE A 340 6.91 -5.09 -21.20
CA PHE A 340 7.26 -4.66 -19.85
C PHE A 340 7.05 -3.16 -19.64
N SER A 341 7.33 -2.32 -20.63
CA SER A 341 7.03 -0.88 -20.55
C SER A 341 5.53 -0.62 -20.41
N MET A 342 4.69 -1.37 -21.14
CA MET A 342 3.24 -1.32 -20.98
C MET A 342 2.82 -1.76 -19.57
N LEU A 343 3.32 -2.89 -19.06
CA LEU A 343 3.02 -3.34 -17.69
C LEU A 343 3.46 -2.30 -16.64
N LYS A 344 4.67 -1.76 -16.74
CA LYS A 344 5.16 -0.67 -15.88
C LYS A 344 4.20 0.52 -15.93
N TYR A 345 3.77 0.93 -17.12
CA TYR A 345 2.81 2.03 -17.28
C TYR A 345 1.46 1.72 -16.60
N TYR A 346 0.86 0.57 -16.89
CA TYR A 346 -0.44 0.17 -16.34
C TYR A 346 -0.41 0.08 -14.82
N GLY A 347 0.69 -0.39 -14.24
CA GLY A 347 0.88 -0.42 -12.80
C GLY A 347 0.92 0.96 -12.14
N LYS A 348 1.45 1.97 -12.83
CA LYS A 348 1.50 3.36 -12.32
C LYS A 348 0.13 4.01 -12.27
N VAL A 349 -0.78 3.64 -13.18
CA VAL A 349 -2.14 4.19 -13.32
C VAL A 349 -3.22 3.17 -12.94
N SER A 350 -2.87 2.11 -12.20
CA SER A 350 -3.73 0.95 -12.04
C SER A 350 -5.03 1.26 -11.29
N LEU A 351 -5.02 2.21 -10.35
CA LEU A 351 -6.21 2.57 -9.59
C LEU A 351 -7.18 3.38 -10.45
N SER A 352 -6.67 4.32 -11.27
CA SER A 352 -7.46 4.96 -12.32
C SER A 352 -8.06 3.94 -13.29
N LEU A 353 -7.23 3.04 -13.83
CA LEU A 353 -7.68 1.99 -14.77
C LEU A 353 -8.80 1.15 -14.15
N PHE A 354 -8.65 0.76 -12.89
CA PHE A 354 -9.64 -0.02 -12.17
C PHE A 354 -11.01 0.67 -12.16
N LEU A 355 -11.08 1.94 -11.77
CA LEU A 355 -12.35 2.66 -11.69
C LEU A 355 -12.96 2.94 -13.06
N ILE A 356 -12.16 3.43 -14.01
CA ILE A 356 -12.65 3.80 -15.34
C ILE A 356 -13.13 2.55 -16.07
N HIS A 357 -12.43 1.42 -15.96
CA HIS A 357 -12.86 0.17 -16.58
C HIS A 357 -14.30 -0.21 -16.22
N TYR A 358 -14.71 -0.04 -14.96
CA TYR A 358 -16.07 -0.35 -14.53
C TYR A 358 -17.15 0.49 -15.22
N THR A 359 -16.83 1.69 -15.71
CA THR A 359 -17.82 2.49 -16.47
C THR A 359 -18.09 1.93 -17.86
N PHE A 360 -17.16 1.13 -18.40
CA PHE A 360 -17.27 0.53 -19.73
C PHE A 360 -17.79 -0.92 -19.71
N VAL A 361 -17.66 -1.65 -18.59
CA VAL A 361 -18.15 -3.05 -18.48
C VAL A 361 -19.63 -3.19 -18.89
N PRO A 362 -20.57 -2.31 -18.51
CA PRO A 362 -21.97 -2.47 -18.87
C PRO A 362 -22.30 -2.34 -20.38
N ILE A 363 -21.38 -1.84 -21.21
CA ILE A 363 -21.67 -1.49 -22.62
C ILE A 363 -21.94 -2.73 -23.48
N PHE A 364 -21.27 -3.86 -23.21
CA PHE A 364 -21.31 -5.05 -24.06
C PHE A 364 -21.83 -6.29 -23.33
N ILE A 365 -22.82 -6.13 -22.43
CA ILE A 365 -23.34 -7.25 -21.64
C ILE A 365 -23.87 -8.36 -22.56
N GLY A 366 -23.32 -9.56 -22.41
CA GLY A 366 -23.76 -10.76 -23.12
C GLY A 366 -23.61 -10.75 -24.64
N GLN A 367 -22.68 -9.96 -25.20
CA GLN A 367 -22.59 -9.73 -26.65
C GLN A 367 -21.60 -10.63 -27.39
N PHE A 368 -20.58 -11.19 -26.72
CA PHE A 368 -19.46 -11.82 -27.41
C PHE A 368 -19.34 -13.32 -27.14
N SER A 369 -19.08 -14.06 -28.21
CA SER A 369 -18.67 -15.46 -28.16
C SER A 369 -17.17 -15.59 -27.89
N ILE A 370 -16.73 -16.80 -27.52
CA ILE A 370 -15.30 -17.07 -27.28
C ILE A 370 -14.40 -16.81 -28.49
N ALA A 371 -14.92 -16.94 -29.72
CA ALA A 371 -14.13 -16.73 -30.93
C ALA A 371 -13.77 -15.24 -31.13
N VAL A 372 -14.66 -14.33 -30.73
CA VAL A 372 -14.50 -12.89 -30.93
C VAL A 372 -13.87 -12.23 -29.69
N PHE A 373 -14.12 -12.77 -28.50
CA PHE A 373 -13.70 -12.19 -27.23
C PHE A 373 -12.20 -11.87 -27.14
N PRO A 374 -11.24 -12.73 -27.56
CA PRO A 374 -9.80 -12.42 -27.51
C PRO A 374 -9.42 -11.15 -28.29
N PHE A 375 -10.05 -10.91 -29.45
CA PHE A 375 -9.76 -9.72 -30.26
C PHE A 375 -10.32 -8.46 -29.59
N ILE A 376 -11.56 -8.54 -29.08
CA ILE A 376 -12.21 -7.43 -28.41
C ILE A 376 -11.50 -7.08 -27.10
N ILE A 377 -11.10 -8.06 -26.30
CA ILE A 377 -10.42 -7.78 -25.03
C ILE A 377 -9.04 -7.17 -25.25
N LEU A 378 -8.28 -7.61 -26.26
CA LEU A 378 -7.00 -7.00 -26.61
C LEU A 378 -7.18 -5.56 -27.09
N ALA A 379 -8.16 -5.30 -27.97
CA ALA A 379 -8.50 -3.96 -28.41
C ALA A 379 -8.93 -3.06 -27.24
N TYR A 380 -9.73 -3.61 -26.32
CA TYR A 380 -10.20 -2.90 -25.14
C TYR A 380 -9.08 -2.57 -24.15
N ILE A 381 -8.18 -3.51 -23.86
CA ILE A 381 -6.98 -3.27 -23.04
C ILE A 381 -6.15 -2.14 -23.68
N GLY A 382 -5.87 -2.24 -24.98
CA GLY A 382 -5.14 -1.20 -25.73
C GLY A 382 -5.83 0.17 -25.66
N PHE A 383 -7.15 0.21 -25.87
CA PHE A 383 -7.96 1.41 -25.74
C PHE A 383 -7.86 2.02 -24.34
N MET A 384 -7.98 1.21 -23.28
CA MET A 384 -7.88 1.68 -21.89
C MET A 384 -6.50 2.29 -21.60
N GLY A 385 -5.42 1.65 -22.08
CA GLY A 385 -4.08 2.19 -21.95
C GLY A 385 -3.89 3.52 -22.69
N PHE A 386 -4.40 3.62 -23.92
CA PHE A 386 -4.35 4.86 -24.71
C PHE A 386 -5.20 5.97 -24.09
N PHE A 387 -6.40 5.65 -23.61
CA PHE A 387 -7.27 6.59 -22.90
C PHE A 387 -6.59 7.17 -21.66
N MET A 388 -5.95 6.30 -20.85
CA MET A 388 -5.17 6.77 -19.70
C MET A 388 -3.97 7.60 -20.12
N TYR A 389 -3.33 7.29 -21.23
CA TYR A 389 -2.22 8.08 -21.75
C TYR A 389 -2.70 9.50 -22.08
N LEU A 390 -3.80 9.64 -22.82
CA LEU A 390 -4.37 10.95 -23.12
C LEU A 390 -4.74 11.72 -21.85
N TRP A 391 -5.33 11.02 -20.87
CA TRP A 391 -5.72 11.65 -19.61
C TRP A 391 -4.51 12.16 -18.82
N MET A 392 -3.48 11.34 -18.69
CA MET A 392 -2.30 11.72 -17.92
C MET A 392 -1.49 12.81 -18.62
N GLU A 393 -1.36 12.75 -19.94
CA GLU A 393 -0.55 13.70 -20.73
C GLU A 393 -1.27 15.05 -20.91
N TYR A 394 -2.51 15.03 -21.40
CA TYR A 394 -3.20 16.27 -21.80
C TYR A 394 -4.06 16.89 -20.69
N TRP A 395 -4.57 16.08 -19.76
CA TRP A 395 -5.36 16.57 -18.62
C TRP A 395 -4.62 16.50 -17.28
N SER A 396 -3.31 16.22 -17.31
CA SER A 396 -2.46 16.15 -16.10
C SER A 396 -3.02 15.23 -15.00
N GLY A 397 -3.82 14.21 -15.36
CA GLY A 397 -4.44 13.33 -14.37
C GLY A 397 -5.52 13.98 -13.50
N VAL A 398 -6.02 15.19 -13.83
CA VAL A 398 -7.01 15.89 -13.00
C VAL A 398 -8.29 15.04 -12.88
N GLY A 399 -8.81 14.91 -11.65
CA GLY A 399 -9.97 14.07 -11.35
C GLY A 399 -9.69 12.58 -11.18
N SER A 400 -8.46 12.12 -11.47
CA SER A 400 -8.10 10.72 -11.22
C SER A 400 -8.03 10.40 -9.72
N PRO A 401 -8.20 9.14 -9.30
CA PRO A 401 -8.03 8.74 -7.90
C PRO A 401 -6.68 9.14 -7.32
N GLU A 402 -5.61 9.02 -8.10
CA GLU A 402 -4.27 9.45 -7.72
C GLU A 402 -4.21 10.95 -7.48
N TRP A 403 -4.84 11.75 -8.34
CA TRP A 403 -4.94 13.20 -8.14
C TRP A 403 -5.74 13.55 -6.89
N ILE A 404 -6.89 12.90 -6.65
CA ILE A 404 -7.71 13.10 -5.44
C ILE A 404 -6.91 12.78 -4.18
N MET A 405 -6.18 11.65 -4.17
CA MET A 405 -5.30 11.28 -3.06
C MET A 405 -4.21 12.33 -2.80
N ILE A 406 -3.63 12.92 -3.85
CA ILE A 406 -2.64 13.99 -3.71
C ILE A 406 -3.29 15.23 -3.09
N GLN A 407 -4.47 15.65 -3.55
CA GLN A 407 -5.15 16.83 -3.01
C GLN A 407 -5.56 16.63 -1.55
N MET A 408 -6.16 15.49 -1.20
CA MET A 408 -6.49 15.18 0.20
C MET A 408 -5.26 15.10 1.09
N GLY A 409 -4.16 14.54 0.57
CA GLY A 409 -2.87 14.51 1.26
C GLY A 409 -2.28 15.89 1.52
N ARG A 410 -2.58 16.89 0.68
CA ARG A 410 -2.20 18.31 0.89
C ARG A 410 -3.05 18.98 1.96
N VAL A 411 -4.37 18.72 2.00
CA VAL A 411 -5.27 19.27 3.02
C VAL A 411 -4.83 18.87 4.43
N GLY A 412 -4.30 17.65 4.59
CA GLY A 412 -3.76 17.17 5.86
C GLY A 412 -2.35 17.67 6.22
N GLN A 413 -1.63 18.31 5.28
CA GLN A 413 -0.31 18.89 5.52
C GLN A 413 -0.48 20.36 5.90
N LYS A 414 0.04 20.75 7.07
CA LYS A 414 0.19 22.18 7.38
C LYS A 414 0.98 22.82 6.24
N THR A 415 0.44 23.87 5.64
CA THR A 415 1.12 24.63 4.59
C THR A 415 2.53 24.99 5.04
N GLY A 416 3.50 25.04 4.11
CA GLY A 416 4.88 25.37 4.44
C GLY A 416 5.00 26.67 5.25
N GLU A 417 4.09 27.61 5.06
CA GLU A 417 3.94 28.82 5.87
C GLU A 417 3.60 28.53 7.34
N LYS A 418 2.61 27.67 7.62
CA LYS A 418 2.29 27.25 8.99
C LYS A 418 3.43 26.49 9.65
N VAL A 419 4.19 25.69 8.90
CA VAL A 419 5.37 25.01 9.42
C VAL A 419 6.50 26.01 9.72
N LYS A 420 6.72 26.99 8.84
CA LYS A 420 7.68 28.10 9.08
C LYS A 420 7.27 28.94 10.29
N GLU A 421 5.99 29.24 10.43
CA GLU A 421 5.44 29.99 11.55
C GLU A 421 5.61 29.22 12.88
N GLU A 422 5.30 27.92 12.91
CA GLU A 422 5.53 27.08 14.08
C GLU A 422 7.02 26.90 14.39
N ALA A 423 7.87 26.73 13.38
CA ALA A 423 9.32 26.66 13.56
C ALA A 423 9.88 27.96 14.12
N LYS A 424 9.37 29.11 13.65
CA LYS A 424 9.72 30.44 14.19
C LYS A 424 9.27 30.58 15.64
N VAL A 425 8.05 30.18 15.97
CA VAL A 425 7.54 30.21 17.36
C VAL A 425 8.34 29.29 18.28
N VAL A 426 8.76 28.11 17.81
CA VAL A 426 9.61 27.19 18.57
C VAL A 426 11.03 27.76 18.73
N GLY A 427 11.60 28.34 17.67
CA GLY A 427 12.89 29.05 17.70
C GLY A 427 12.87 30.20 18.71
N ASP A 428 11.85 31.05 18.66
CA ASP A 428 11.68 32.18 19.58
C ASP A 428 11.53 31.72 21.04
N LYS A 429 10.83 30.59 21.29
CA LYS A 429 10.72 29.99 22.63
C LYS A 429 12.06 29.44 23.12
N LEU A 430 12.82 28.76 22.26
CA LEU A 430 14.15 28.25 22.60
C LEU A 430 15.12 29.38 22.89
N GLU A 431 15.12 30.43 22.07
CA GLU A 431 15.97 31.61 22.28
C GLU A 431 15.63 32.33 23.59
N LYS A 432 14.33 32.53 23.88
CA LYS A 432 13.88 33.09 25.17
C LYS A 432 14.27 32.20 26.35
N GLY A 433 14.13 30.88 26.21
CA GLY A 433 14.56 29.91 27.21
C GLY A 433 16.07 29.98 27.47
N PHE A 434 16.87 30.04 26.39
CA PHE A 434 18.33 30.16 26.47
C PHE A 434 18.76 31.47 27.13
N LYS A 435 18.17 32.61 26.74
CA LYS A 435 18.42 33.92 27.37
C LYS A 435 18.11 33.88 28.87
N LYS A 436 16.96 33.33 29.27
CA LYS A 436 16.59 33.18 30.68
C LYS A 436 17.60 32.33 31.47
N THR A 437 18.10 31.24 30.88
CA THR A 437 19.13 30.39 31.49
C THR A 437 20.45 31.16 31.65
N VAL A 438 20.89 31.89 30.63
CA VAL A 438 22.10 32.72 30.66
C VAL A 438 21.99 33.81 31.75
N ASP A 439 20.84 34.48 31.85
CA ASP A 439 20.62 35.52 32.86
C ASP A 439 20.61 34.95 34.29
N LEU A 440 20.00 33.77 34.49
CA LEU A 440 20.08 33.04 35.76
C LEU A 440 21.53 32.69 36.11
N THR A 441 22.31 32.17 35.15
CA THR A 441 23.73 31.86 35.36
C THR A 441 24.54 33.10 35.73
N LYS A 442 24.34 34.23 35.04
CA LYS A 442 24.99 35.50 35.37
C LYS A 442 24.66 35.95 36.80
N LYS A 443 23.38 35.90 37.18
CA LYS A 443 22.94 36.27 38.52
C LYS A 443 23.55 35.37 39.60
N THR A 444 23.65 34.06 39.35
CA THR A 444 24.34 33.13 40.24
C THR A 444 25.82 33.49 40.39
N VAL A 445 26.52 33.78 39.28
CA VAL A 445 27.94 34.18 39.31
C VAL A 445 28.15 35.48 40.09
N GLU A 446 27.26 36.46 39.95
CA GLU A 446 27.33 37.72 40.71
C GLU A 446 27.14 37.49 42.22
N LEU A 447 26.14 36.69 42.61
CA LEU A 447 25.92 36.30 44.00
C LEU A 447 27.14 35.59 44.59
N THR A 448 27.73 34.64 43.86
CA THR A 448 28.96 33.96 44.30
C THR A 448 30.14 34.92 44.44
N LYS A 449 30.29 35.90 43.54
CA LYS A 449 31.33 36.94 43.67
C LYS A 449 31.12 37.83 44.89
N GLU A 450 29.88 38.20 45.21
CA GLU A 450 29.56 38.98 46.40
C GLU A 450 29.82 38.20 47.69
N GLU A 451 29.46 36.92 47.73
CA GLU A 451 29.76 36.03 48.86
C GLU A 451 31.27 35.87 49.05
N LEU A 452 32.03 35.65 47.98
CA LEU A 452 33.50 35.60 48.04
C LEU A 452 34.11 36.90 48.56
N LYS A 453 33.58 38.07 48.17
CA LYS A 453 34.02 39.37 48.71
C LYS A 453 33.70 39.49 50.21
N LYS A 454 32.54 39.03 50.67
CA LYS A 454 32.16 39.01 52.09
C LYS A 454 33.07 38.06 52.89
N ILE A 455 33.39 36.89 52.36
CA ILE A 455 34.33 35.93 52.97
C ILE A 455 35.73 36.55 53.08
N LYS A 456 36.25 37.17 52.02
CA LYS A 456 37.56 37.85 52.05
C LYS A 456 37.62 38.99 53.06
N LYS A 457 36.53 39.74 53.28
CA LYS A 457 36.46 40.79 54.31
C LYS A 457 36.41 40.25 55.74
N ARG A 458 35.87 39.04 55.92
CA ARG A 458 35.78 38.36 57.23
C ARG A 458 37.01 37.52 57.55
N ALA A 459 37.87 37.25 56.58
CA ALA A 459 39.14 36.58 56.82
C ALA A 459 39.98 37.48 57.75
N PRO A 460 40.36 37.01 58.95
CA PRO A 460 41.21 37.78 59.84
C PRO A 460 42.51 38.10 59.11
N LYS A 461 42.92 39.37 59.13
CA LYS A 461 44.28 39.74 58.73
C LYS A 461 45.20 38.89 59.60
N LYS A 462 45.90 37.92 59.01
CA LYS A 462 47.02 37.29 59.66
C LYS A 462 48.00 38.41 59.96
N GLU A 463 48.10 38.79 61.22
CA GLU A 463 49.21 39.60 61.72
C GLU A 463 50.49 38.82 61.42
N GLU A 464 51.26 39.30 60.44
CA GLU A 464 52.65 38.92 60.24
C GLU A 464 53.45 39.47 61.43
N ASN A 465 53.41 38.74 62.54
CA ASN A 465 54.51 38.80 63.51
C ASN A 465 55.64 37.96 62.92
N ALA A 466 56.47 38.60 62.10
CA ALA A 466 57.78 38.08 61.76
C ALA A 466 58.67 38.16 63.03
N PRO A 467 59.25 37.04 63.50
CA PRO A 467 60.23 37.10 64.58
C PRO A 467 61.54 37.67 64.03
N GLU A 468 62.06 38.71 64.69
CA GLU A 468 63.43 39.18 64.51
C GLU A 468 64.40 38.07 64.94
N SER A 469 65.32 37.71 64.05
CA SER A 469 66.53 36.94 64.34
C SER A 469 67.70 37.51 63.56
#